data_AF-A0A1I6YTZ6-F1
#
_entry.id   AF-A0A1I6YTZ6-F1
#
_cell.length_a   1.000
_cell.length_b   1.000
_cell.length_c   1.000
_cell.angle_alpha   90.00
_cell.angle_beta   90.00
_cell.angle_gamma   90.00
#
_symmetry.space_group_name_H-M   'P 1'
#
loop_
_entity.id
_entity.type
_entity.pdbx_description
1 polymer ?
#
loop_
_entity_poly.entity_id
_entity_poly.type
_entity_poly.pdbx_seq_one_letter_code
_entity_poly.pdbx_strand_id
1 'polypeptide(L)'
;MSNLILTKIHLRNGIWRGRLTGPAAAQPQIEVRHLDQPVPDVALTATGTAGQWDLAVPLPPRALADGVQVFVILDASDQTRLGDFTLIAGEAAAHDLRAEVELLRAEMDMLKRAFRRHCLHTPPP
;
A
#
# COMPACT_ATOMS: atom_id res chain seq x y z
N MET A 1 -10.76 -14.58 -4.53
CA MET A 1 -10.99 -13.73 -3.35
C MET A 1 -10.42 -14.45 -2.15
N SER A 2 -9.17 -14.14 -1.84
CA SER A 2 -8.48 -14.68 -0.67
C SER A 2 -9.09 -14.12 0.61
N ASN A 3 -9.56 -14.98 1.51
CA ASN A 3 -10.04 -14.60 2.85
C ASN A 3 -8.87 -14.37 3.83
N LEU A 4 -7.75 -13.88 3.34
CA LEU A 4 -6.55 -13.59 4.12
C LEU A 4 -6.61 -12.15 4.62
N ILE A 5 -6.35 -11.97 5.91
CA ILE A 5 -6.25 -10.67 6.56
C ILE A 5 -4.78 -10.41 6.85
N LEU A 6 -4.26 -9.29 6.34
CA LEU A 6 -2.91 -8.83 6.61
C LEU A 6 -2.92 -7.80 7.75
N THR A 7 -2.12 -8.05 8.79
CA THR A 7 -1.92 -7.12 9.90
C THR A 7 -0.46 -6.73 10.00
N LYS A 8 -0.15 -5.43 9.93
CA LYS A 8 1.21 -4.92 10.11
C LYS A 8 1.69 -5.14 11.54
N ILE A 9 2.95 -5.58 11.70
CA ILE A 9 3.61 -5.66 13.00
C ILE A 9 4.58 -4.48 13.16
N HIS A 10 5.64 -4.42 12.34
CA HIS A 10 6.64 -3.36 12.40
C HIS A 10 7.59 -3.42 11.18
N LEU A 11 8.36 -2.36 10.98
CA LEU A 11 9.52 -2.32 10.09
C LEU A 11 10.77 -2.07 10.94
N ARG A 12 11.73 -3.00 10.95
CA ARG A 12 13.00 -2.88 11.67
C ARG A 12 14.13 -3.60 10.93
N ASN A 13 15.34 -3.03 10.97
CA ASN A 13 16.55 -3.60 10.36
C ASN A 13 16.37 -3.95 8.87
N GLY A 14 15.68 -3.08 8.12
CA GLY A 14 15.42 -3.32 6.70
C GLY A 14 14.40 -4.43 6.40
N ILE A 15 13.69 -4.95 7.40
CA ILE A 15 12.69 -6.01 7.22
C ILE A 15 11.34 -5.50 7.70
N TRP A 16 10.40 -5.39 6.77
CA TRP A 16 9.00 -5.19 7.11
C TRP A 16 8.40 -6.52 7.55
N ARG A 17 7.66 -6.52 8.66
CA ARG A 17 6.94 -7.71 9.13
C ARG A 17 5.45 -7.45 9.28
N GLY A 18 4.69 -8.46 8.89
CA GLY A 18 3.26 -8.54 9.07
C GLY A 18 2.84 -9.95 9.49
N ARG A 19 1.57 -10.08 9.85
CA ARG A 19 0.91 -11.35 10.12
C ARG A 19 -0.23 -11.54 9.13
N LEU A 20 -0.27 -12.72 8.52
CA LEU A 20 -1.41 -13.18 7.75
C LEU A 20 -2.27 -14.09 8.61
N THR A 21 -3.57 -13.87 8.61
CA THR A 21 -4.55 -14.75 9.25
C THR A 21 -5.65 -15.12 8.26
N GLY A 22 -6.13 -16.36 8.28
CA GLY A 22 -7.24 -16.75 7.43
C GLY A 22 -7.52 -18.26 7.45
N PRO A 23 -8.61 -18.68 6.80
CA PRO A 23 -9.10 -20.06 6.86
C PRO A 23 -8.31 -21.05 5.98
N ALA A 24 -7.13 -20.65 5.46
CA ALA A 24 -6.43 -21.43 4.46
C ALA A 24 -5.92 -22.76 5.05
N ALA A 25 -6.31 -23.87 4.41
CA ALA A 25 -5.88 -25.23 4.77
C ALA A 25 -4.40 -25.49 4.44
N ALA A 26 -3.81 -24.66 3.58
CA ALA A 26 -2.42 -24.71 3.17
C ALA A 26 -1.78 -23.32 3.29
N GLN A 27 -0.45 -23.28 3.34
CA GLN A 27 0.30 -22.03 3.38
C GLN A 27 0.07 -21.22 2.08
N PRO A 28 -0.33 -19.94 2.17
CA PRO A 28 -0.58 -19.12 0.99
C PRO A 28 0.70 -18.74 0.27
N GLN A 29 0.59 -18.51 -1.03
CA GLN A 29 1.69 -18.00 -1.86
C GLN A 29 1.63 -16.48 -1.86
N ILE A 30 2.69 -15.82 -1.39
CA ILE A 30 2.72 -14.37 -1.24
C ILE A 30 3.74 -13.78 -2.19
N GLU A 31 3.29 -12.80 -2.95
CA GLU A 31 4.12 -11.98 -3.81
C GLU A 31 4.12 -10.54 -3.26
N VAL A 32 5.29 -9.90 -3.26
CA VAL A 32 5.41 -8.48 -2.92
C VAL A 32 6.07 -7.76 -4.07
N ARG A 33 5.50 -6.63 -4.48
CA ARG A 33 5.99 -5.82 -5.60
C ARG A 33 6.30 -4.39 -5.15
N HIS A 34 7.40 -3.85 -5.66
CA HIS A 34 7.80 -2.44 -5.55
C HIS A 34 8.04 -1.92 -6.95
N LEU A 35 7.31 -0.87 -7.37
CA LEU A 35 7.33 -0.35 -8.74
C LEU A 35 7.18 -1.45 -9.80
N ASP A 36 6.17 -2.32 -9.61
CA ASP A 36 5.89 -3.49 -10.44
C ASP A 36 7.01 -4.54 -10.54
N GLN A 37 8.08 -4.41 -9.76
CA GLN A 37 9.15 -5.40 -9.70
C GLN A 37 9.01 -6.27 -8.45
N PRO A 38 9.19 -7.60 -8.57
CA PRO A 38 9.12 -8.50 -7.42
C PRO A 38 10.21 -8.15 -6.40
N VAL A 39 9.84 -8.17 -5.13
CA VAL A 39 10.76 -8.05 -4.01
C VAL A 39 11.34 -9.45 -3.74
N PRO A 40 12.67 -9.62 -3.78
CA PRO A 40 13.29 -10.90 -3.50
C PRO A 40 13.19 -11.26 -2.02
N ASP A 41 13.41 -12.54 -1.71
CA ASP A 41 13.59 -13.05 -0.34
C ASP A 41 12.40 -12.78 0.61
N VAL A 42 11.20 -12.62 0.06
CA VAL A 42 9.96 -12.61 0.83
C VAL A 42 9.77 -13.98 1.49
N ALA A 43 9.70 -13.99 2.81
CA ALA A 43 9.56 -15.21 3.58
C ALA A 43 8.22 -15.24 4.31
N LEU A 44 7.57 -16.40 4.24
CA LEU A 44 6.35 -16.67 4.98
C LEU A 44 6.57 -17.91 5.84
N THR A 45 6.35 -17.78 7.15
CA THR A 45 6.57 -18.86 8.11
C THR A 45 5.27 -19.13 8.87
N ALA A 46 4.83 -20.39 8.92
CA ALA A 46 3.68 -20.75 9.75
C ALA A 46 3.97 -20.42 11.21
N THR A 47 2.98 -19.85 11.91
CA THR A 47 3.07 -19.76 13.37
C THR A 47 2.64 -21.11 13.95
N GLY A 48 2.87 -21.31 15.26
CA GLY A 48 2.33 -22.49 15.95
C GLY A 48 0.80 -22.56 16.01
N THR A 49 0.11 -21.53 15.49
CA THR A 49 -1.34 -21.43 15.44
C THR A 49 -1.83 -21.70 14.02
N ALA A 50 -2.78 -22.63 13.86
CA ALA A 50 -3.39 -22.92 12.57
C ALA A 50 -4.02 -21.66 11.94
N GLY A 51 -3.83 -21.48 10.63
CA GLY A 51 -4.37 -20.34 9.90
C GLY A 51 -3.63 -19.02 10.16
N GLN A 52 -2.41 -19.07 10.71
CA GLN A 52 -1.60 -17.89 10.97
C GLN A 52 -0.17 -18.06 10.42
N TRP A 53 0.35 -17.00 9.80
CA TRP A 53 1.70 -16.96 9.27
C TRP A 53 2.36 -15.61 9.56
N ASP A 54 3.64 -15.63 9.89
CA ASP A 54 4.47 -14.44 9.98
C ASP A 54 5.13 -14.19 8.61
N LEU A 55 4.87 -13.00 8.06
CA LEU A 55 5.39 -12.50 6.79
C LEU A 55 6.57 -11.58 7.04
N ALA A 56 7.70 -11.85 6.40
CA ALA A 56 8.88 -11.00 6.39
C ALA A 56 9.20 -10.56 4.96
N VAL A 57 9.30 -9.24 4.76
CA VAL A 57 9.58 -8.60 3.48
C VAL A 57 10.85 -7.78 3.62
N PRO A 58 11.99 -8.26 3.10
CA PRO A 58 13.22 -7.48 3.05
C PRO A 58 13.06 -6.27 2.13
N LEU A 59 13.48 -5.10 2.59
CA LEU A 59 13.52 -3.91 1.75
C LEU A 59 14.72 -4.02 0.80
N PRO A 60 14.49 -4.04 -0.53
CA PRO A 60 15.60 -4.10 -1.47
C PRO A 60 16.35 -2.75 -1.45
N PRO A 61 17.69 -2.73 -1.61
CA PRO A 61 18.46 -1.49 -1.58
C PRO A 61 17.97 -0.41 -2.55
N ARG A 62 17.46 -0.83 -3.72
CA ARG A 62 16.86 0.06 -4.73
C ARG A 62 15.64 0.85 -4.24
N ALA A 63 14.98 0.40 -3.17
CA ALA A 63 13.84 1.08 -2.57
C ALA A 63 14.24 2.04 -1.45
N LEU A 64 15.52 2.06 -1.03
CA LEU A 64 16.05 3.03 -0.07
C LEU A 64 16.42 4.32 -0.81
N ALA A 65 15.42 5.05 -1.25
CA ALA A 65 15.55 6.28 -2.02
C ALA A 65 14.64 7.38 -1.46
N ASP A 66 14.97 8.63 -1.75
CA ASP A 66 14.15 9.79 -1.38
C ASP A 66 12.73 9.68 -1.94
N GLY A 67 11.78 10.26 -1.20
CA GLY A 67 10.36 10.27 -1.56
C GLY A 67 9.57 9.14 -0.91
N VAL A 68 8.52 8.72 -1.62
CA VAL A 68 7.51 7.77 -1.13
C VAL A 68 7.57 6.49 -1.96
N GLN A 69 7.83 5.38 -1.29
CA GLN A 69 7.99 4.07 -1.91
C GLN A 69 6.87 3.15 -1.41
N VAL A 70 6.03 2.67 -2.32
CA VAL A 70 4.88 1.81 -1.99
C VAL A 70 5.17 0.37 -2.40
N PHE A 71 4.89 -0.53 -1.47
CA PHE A 71 5.02 -1.98 -1.64
C PHE A 71 3.65 -2.59 -1.59
N VAL A 72 3.28 -3.36 -2.62
CA VAL A 72 1.99 -4.04 -2.69
C VAL A 72 2.19 -5.51 -2.36
N ILE A 73 1.36 -6.04 -1.45
CA ILE A 73 1.37 -7.43 -1.02
C ILE A 73 0.15 -8.12 -1.63
N LEU A 74 0.42 -9.21 -2.36
CA LEU A 74 -0.55 -9.94 -3.16
C LEU A 74 -0.59 -11.40 -2.72
N ASP A 75 -1.76 -12.02 -2.85
CA ASP A 75 -1.87 -13.47 -2.95
C ASP A 75 -1.50 -13.86 -4.39
N ALA A 76 -0.43 -14.62 -4.56
CA ALA A 76 0.08 -14.97 -5.87
C ALA A 76 -0.85 -15.93 -6.64
N SER A 77 -1.74 -16.65 -5.95
CA SER A 77 -2.62 -17.66 -6.55
C SER A 77 -3.69 -17.06 -7.46
N ASP A 78 -4.24 -15.91 -7.08
CA ASP A 78 -5.28 -15.20 -7.83
C ASP A 78 -4.98 -13.71 -8.05
N GLN A 79 -3.77 -13.26 -7.70
CA GLN A 79 -3.31 -11.88 -7.79
C GLN A 79 -4.17 -10.90 -6.99
N THR A 80 -4.91 -11.39 -5.97
CA THR A 80 -5.68 -10.54 -5.07
C THR A 80 -4.76 -9.71 -4.20
N ARG A 81 -5.00 -8.39 -4.13
CA ARG A 81 -4.30 -7.50 -3.20
C ARG A 81 -4.73 -7.76 -1.76
N LEU A 82 -3.76 -8.11 -0.92
CA LEU A 82 -3.94 -8.34 0.52
C LEU A 82 -3.70 -7.05 1.32
N GLY A 83 -2.84 -6.18 0.81
CA GLY A 83 -2.54 -4.88 1.42
C GLY A 83 -1.30 -4.24 0.82
N ASP A 84 -0.78 -3.23 1.50
CA ASP A 84 0.40 -2.49 1.10
C ASP A 84 1.10 -1.87 2.30
N PHE A 85 2.32 -1.42 2.10
CA PHE A 85 2.99 -0.53 3.04
C PHE A 85 3.85 0.50 2.32
N THR A 86 4.11 1.60 3.04
CA THR A 86 4.88 2.73 2.52
C THR A 86 6.18 2.91 3.30
N LEU A 87 7.27 3.12 2.57
CA LEU A 87 8.52 3.66 3.08
C LEU A 87 8.64 5.12 2.62
N ILE A 88 8.92 6.01 3.56
CA ILE A 88 9.11 7.44 3.29
C ILE A 88 10.53 7.81 3.75
N ALA A 89 11.34 8.38 2.86
CA ALA A 89 12.70 8.80 3.14
C ALA A 89 13.02 10.16 2.49
N GLY A 90 14.05 10.85 2.99
CA GLY A 90 14.45 12.17 2.52
C GLY A 90 13.76 13.34 3.24
N GLU A 91 14.32 14.55 3.09
CA GLU A 91 13.90 15.76 3.82
C GLU A 91 12.57 16.36 3.33
N ALA A 92 12.12 16.01 2.11
CA ALA A 92 11.00 16.69 1.46
C ALA A 92 9.69 15.90 1.44
N ALA A 93 9.69 14.59 1.70
CA ALA A 93 8.55 13.74 1.40
C ALA A 93 7.28 14.07 2.21
N ALA A 94 7.40 14.61 3.43
CA ALA A 94 6.25 15.01 4.24
C ALA A 94 5.78 16.46 3.98
N HIS A 95 6.69 17.36 3.58
CA HIS A 95 6.37 18.76 3.33
C HIS A 95 5.83 18.98 1.91
N ASP A 96 6.44 18.34 0.91
CA ASP A 96 6.01 18.40 -0.48
C ASP A 96 4.66 17.69 -0.68
N LEU A 97 4.44 16.52 -0.07
CA LEU A 97 3.13 15.88 -0.12
C LEU A 97 2.03 16.76 0.47
N ARG A 98 2.31 17.51 1.53
CA ARG A 98 1.32 18.43 2.12
C ARG A 98 1.07 19.61 1.18
N ALA A 99 2.10 20.16 0.56
CA ALA A 99 1.97 21.25 -0.40
C ALA A 99 1.18 20.82 -1.66
N GLU A 100 1.49 19.65 -2.23
CA GLU A 100 0.79 19.08 -3.38
C GLU A 100 -0.68 18.75 -3.06
N VAL A 101 -0.98 18.23 -1.85
CA VAL A 101 -2.36 17.98 -1.41
C VAL A 101 -3.14 19.29 -1.25
N GLU A 102 -2.52 20.34 -0.72
CA GLU A 102 -3.15 21.67 -0.63
C GLU A 102 -3.41 22.27 -2.02
N LEU A 103 -2.50 22.09 -2.96
CA LEU A 103 -2.67 22.53 -4.35
C LEU A 103 -3.84 21.80 -5.02
N LEU A 104 -3.90 20.47 -4.92
CA LEU A 104 -5.00 19.66 -5.45
C LEU A 104 -6.36 20.05 -4.85
N ARG A 105 -6.40 20.38 -3.55
CA ARG A 105 -7.62 20.90 -2.89
C ARG A 105 -8.04 22.24 -3.47
N ALA A 106 -7.09 23.14 -3.70
CA ALA A 106 -7.35 24.46 -4.27
C ALA A 106 -7.93 24.36 -5.69
N GLU A 107 -7.35 23.50 -6.54
CA GLU A 107 -7.85 23.23 -7.89
C GLU A 107 -9.26 22.60 -7.87
N MET A 108 -9.49 21.64 -6.98
CA MET A 108 -10.80 21.02 -6.79
C MET A 108 -11.85 22.03 -6.31
N ASP A 109 -11.50 22.96 -5.44
CA ASP A 109 -12.39 24.03 -5.00
C ASP A 109 -12.69 25.06 -6.10
N MET A 110 -11.73 25.29 -7.00
CA MET A 110 -11.96 26.09 -8.20
C MET A 110 -12.96 25.41 -9.14
N LEU A 111 -12.78 24.11 -9.39
CA LEU A 111 -13.72 23.28 -10.16
C LEU A 111 -15.11 23.25 -9.53
N LYS A 112 -15.21 23.03 -8.22
CA LYS A 112 -16.49 23.04 -7.48
C LYS A 112 -17.21 24.38 -7.64
N ARG A 113 -16.49 25.51 -7.59
CA ARG A 113 -17.07 26.85 -7.77
C ARG A 113 -17.53 27.11 -9.20
N ALA A 114 -16.77 26.67 -10.20
CA ALA A 114 -17.17 26.77 -11.60
C ALA A 114 -18.41 25.92 -11.87
N PHE A 115 -18.44 24.68 -11.37
CA PHE A 115 -19.56 23.77 -11.53
C PHE A 115 -20.83 24.29 -10.85
N ARG A 116 -20.76 24.75 -9.59
CA ARG A 116 -21.92 25.36 -8.90
C ARG A 116 -22.48 26.55 -9.68
N ARG A 117 -21.61 27.40 -10.23
CA ARG A 117 -22.03 28.55 -11.05
C ARG A 117 -22.72 28.12 -12.35
N HIS A 118 -22.20 27.07 -12.99
CA HIS A 118 -22.79 26.50 -14.19
C HIS A 118 -24.17 25.89 -13.92
N CYS A 119 -24.33 25.11 -12.84
CA CYS A 119 -25.63 24.57 -12.43
C CYS A 119 -26.65 25.66 -12.04
N LEU A 120 -26.20 26.84 -11.61
CA LEU A 120 -27.07 27.99 -11.34
C LEU A 120 -27.43 28.81 -12.60
N HIS A 121 -26.65 28.69 -13.68
CA HIS A 121 -26.87 29.39 -14.95
C HIS A 121 -27.52 28.52 -16.04
N THR A 122 -27.68 27.22 -15.79
CA THR A 122 -28.45 26.32 -16.66
C THR A 122 -29.68 25.84 -15.89
N PRO A 123 -30.85 26.50 -16.02
CA PRO A 123 -32.08 25.92 -15.53
C PRO A 123 -32.37 24.62 -16.30
N PRO A 124 -32.99 23.61 -15.65
CA PRO A 124 -33.40 22.40 -16.36
C PRO A 124 -34.36 22.75 -17.51
N PRO A 125 -34.38 21.96 -18.60
CA PRO A 125 -35.32 22.17 -19.70
C PRO A 125 -36.78 22.04 -19.23
#